data_AF-A0A9D5GC60-F1
#
_entry.id   AF-A0A9D5GC60-F1
#
_cell.length_a   1.000
_cell.length_b   1.000
_cell.length_c   1.000
_cell.angle_alpha   90.00
_cell.angle_beta   90.00
_cell.angle_gamma   90.00
#
_symmetry.space_group_name_H-M   'P 1'
#
loop_
_entity.id
_entity.type
_entity.pdbx_description
1 polymer ?
#
loop_
_entity_poly.entity_id
_entity_poly.type
_entity_poly.pdbx_seq_one_letter_code
_entity_poly.pdbx_strand_id
1 'polypeptide(L)'
;MSSARAATIALALALLIAAMCLSPAEAAVRSYFIAADEVVWNYAPGGQDQISGGRVPPLPPSALGWRFRKVIYRAYTDASFTTLASRPASDAYQGLLGPTMRAVVGDTIAVRFKNNSRLPAGIAVAGLSASPSGAVAPGANHTYTWHVTASAGPGAMDGTSVAWRYHCPVDENRDENTGMIGTVIVTRRGSAKADGSPSDVDREVPVLFTEMNESQSRLVDANIADPAINPRHLGHRAPNFVDDNAFFAIDGYSYGTMPMVTVREGERTRWYVIVTRSGFDAHVPHWHGETLLQNGMRTDAFQVQVDEIAVADMVPDNPGIWLFHCHIHGHLAAGMEARFKVVP
;
A
#
# COMPACT_ATOMS: atom_id res chain seq x y z
N MET A 1 1.29 -24.48 61.46
CA MET A 1 1.32 -25.26 60.20
C MET A 1 0.23 -24.88 59.18
N SER A 2 -0.71 -23.97 59.48
CA SER A 2 -1.82 -23.66 58.55
C SER A 2 -1.57 -22.45 57.62
N SER A 3 -0.76 -21.46 58.04
CA SER A 3 -0.47 -20.26 57.24
C SER A 3 0.47 -20.52 56.06
N ALA A 4 1.48 -21.38 56.25
CA ALA A 4 2.43 -21.72 55.20
C ALA A 4 1.77 -22.43 54.01
N ARG A 5 0.82 -23.35 54.27
CA ARG A 5 0.06 -24.07 53.23
C ARG A 5 -0.88 -23.15 52.44
N ALA A 6 -1.50 -22.17 53.10
CA ALA A 6 -2.36 -21.20 52.43
C ALA A 6 -1.56 -20.28 51.47
N ALA A 7 -0.37 -19.85 51.89
CA ALA A 7 0.53 -19.04 51.06
C ALA A 7 1.05 -19.82 49.84
N THR A 8 1.33 -21.13 49.97
CA THR A 8 1.78 -21.96 48.84
C THR A 8 0.67 -22.17 47.82
N ILE A 9 -0.57 -22.36 48.27
CA ILE A 9 -1.74 -22.54 47.39
C ILE A 9 -2.04 -21.23 46.65
N ALA A 10 -1.98 -20.08 47.32
CA ALA A 10 -2.19 -18.78 46.69
C ALA A 10 -1.14 -18.46 45.63
N LEU A 11 0.14 -18.78 45.89
CA LEU A 11 1.22 -18.58 44.93
C LEU A 11 1.11 -19.53 43.73
N ALA A 12 0.74 -20.79 43.97
CA ALA A 12 0.50 -21.76 42.90
C ALA A 12 -0.70 -21.37 42.02
N LEU A 13 -1.77 -20.83 42.61
CA LEU A 13 -2.95 -20.36 41.88
C LEU A 13 -2.62 -19.09 41.07
N ALA A 14 -1.84 -18.16 41.63
CA ALA A 14 -1.37 -16.98 40.91
C ALA A 14 -0.44 -17.33 39.73
N LEU A 15 0.44 -18.33 39.90
CA LEU A 15 1.27 -18.88 38.83
C LEU A 15 0.44 -19.61 37.76
N LEU A 16 -0.63 -20.33 38.16
CA LEU A 16 -1.56 -20.96 37.21
C LEU A 16 -2.36 -19.94 36.40
N ILE A 17 -2.83 -18.87 37.05
CA ILE A 17 -3.56 -17.77 36.38
C ILE A 17 -2.62 -17.01 35.45
N ALA A 18 -1.39 -16.72 35.88
CA ALA A 18 -0.36 -16.11 35.02
C ALA A 18 0.00 -17.02 33.83
N ALA A 19 0.06 -18.34 34.02
CA ALA A 19 0.30 -19.31 32.95
C ALA A 19 -0.89 -19.46 32.00
N MET A 20 -2.14 -19.34 32.49
CA MET A 20 -3.35 -19.36 31.65
C MET A 20 -3.52 -18.06 30.83
N CYS A 21 -2.96 -16.94 31.28
CA CYS A 21 -2.90 -15.68 30.52
C CYS A 21 -1.78 -15.63 29.46
N LEU A 22 -0.90 -16.64 29.42
CA LEU A 22 0.22 -16.75 28.48
C LEU A 22 -0.01 -17.88 27.46
N SER A 23 -1.25 -18.02 26.97
CA SER A 23 -1.46 -18.82 25.76
C SER A 23 -0.82 -18.06 24.59
N PRO A 24 0.24 -18.57 23.94
CA PRO A 24 0.71 -17.96 22.70
C PRO A 24 -0.49 -17.94 21.73
N ALA A 25 -0.80 -16.77 21.18
CA ALA A 25 -1.85 -16.66 20.17
C ALA A 25 -1.59 -17.74 19.09
N GLU A 26 -2.56 -18.65 18.94
CA GLU A 26 -2.45 -19.76 18.00
C GLU A 26 -2.30 -19.19 16.58
N ALA A 27 -1.42 -19.81 15.79
CA ALA A 27 -1.20 -19.40 14.40
C ALA A 27 -2.53 -19.40 13.64
N ALA A 28 -2.90 -18.26 13.05
CA ALA A 28 -4.16 -18.09 12.36
C ALA A 28 -4.03 -18.23 10.84
N VAL A 29 -5.10 -18.68 10.18
CA VAL A 29 -5.22 -18.59 8.72
C VAL A 29 -5.98 -17.32 8.37
N ARG A 30 -5.30 -16.35 7.74
CA ARG A 30 -5.88 -15.07 7.32
C ARG A 30 -6.30 -15.15 5.86
N SER A 31 -7.60 -15.24 5.65
CA SER A 31 -8.19 -15.43 4.32
C SER A 31 -8.59 -14.11 3.68
N TYR A 32 -8.21 -13.92 2.41
CA TYR A 32 -8.57 -12.76 1.61
C TYR A 32 -9.20 -13.20 0.28
N PHE A 33 -10.13 -12.42 -0.25
CA PHE A 33 -10.67 -12.59 -1.60
C PHE A 33 -10.26 -11.37 -2.42
N ILE A 34 -9.35 -11.55 -3.37
CA ILE A 34 -8.76 -10.46 -4.14
C ILE A 34 -8.90 -10.78 -5.62
N ALA A 35 -9.30 -9.83 -6.45
CA ALA A 35 -9.26 -9.98 -7.89
C ALA A 35 -8.35 -8.94 -8.55
N ALA A 36 -7.73 -9.32 -9.66
CA ALA A 36 -7.13 -8.36 -10.60
C ALA A 36 -8.21 -7.89 -11.57
N ASP A 37 -8.58 -6.63 -11.49
CA ASP A 37 -9.70 -6.03 -12.23
C ASP A 37 -9.24 -4.89 -13.13
N GLU A 38 -9.82 -4.80 -14.33
CA GLU A 38 -9.60 -3.66 -15.21
C GLU A 38 -10.44 -2.44 -14.78
N VAL A 39 -9.80 -1.29 -14.70
CA VAL A 39 -10.44 0.01 -14.40
C VAL A 39 -9.93 1.07 -15.36
N VAL A 40 -10.68 2.17 -15.49
CA VAL A 40 -10.15 3.41 -16.06
C VAL A 40 -9.75 4.31 -14.90
N TRP A 41 -8.45 4.43 -14.69
CA TRP A 41 -7.86 5.29 -13.67
C TRP A 41 -7.70 6.72 -14.21
N ASN A 42 -7.81 7.72 -13.33
CA ASN A 42 -7.51 9.12 -13.66
C ASN A 42 -6.54 9.65 -12.61
N TYR A 43 -5.35 10.08 -13.03
CA TYR A 43 -4.31 10.59 -12.13
C TYR A 43 -4.66 11.94 -11.49
N ALA A 44 -5.54 12.72 -12.12
CA ALA A 44 -6.00 14.00 -11.61
C ALA A 44 -7.53 14.15 -11.76
N PRO A 45 -8.34 13.42 -10.97
CA PRO A 45 -9.78 13.53 -11.00
C PRO A 45 -10.24 14.97 -10.75
N GLY A 46 -11.18 15.44 -11.57
CA GLY A 46 -11.68 16.82 -11.52
C GLY A 46 -10.85 17.84 -12.30
N GLY A 47 -9.62 17.50 -12.73
CA GLY A 47 -8.76 18.38 -13.55
C GLY A 47 -8.34 19.69 -12.87
N GLN A 48 -8.45 19.75 -11.55
CA GLN A 48 -8.04 20.89 -10.73
C GLN A 48 -6.81 20.50 -9.93
N ASP A 49 -5.85 21.42 -9.89
CA ASP A 49 -4.75 21.36 -8.95
C ASP A 49 -5.28 21.87 -7.60
N GLN A 50 -5.39 20.96 -6.64
CA GLN A 50 -5.98 21.25 -5.33
C GLN A 50 -4.97 21.85 -4.35
N ILE A 51 -3.71 22.02 -4.76
CA ILE A 51 -2.67 22.70 -3.99
C ILE A 51 -2.61 24.17 -4.39
N SER A 52 -2.50 24.48 -5.68
CA SER A 52 -2.45 25.86 -6.17
C SER A 52 -3.84 26.51 -6.34
N GLY A 53 -4.91 25.71 -6.38
CA GLY A 53 -6.28 26.16 -6.60
C GLY A 53 -6.65 26.43 -8.07
N GLY A 54 -5.75 26.09 -9.01
CA GLY A 54 -5.93 26.27 -10.44
C GLY A 54 -6.41 25.01 -11.17
N ARG A 55 -6.29 25.03 -12.51
CA ARG A 55 -6.37 23.80 -13.32
C ARG A 55 -5.04 23.07 -13.26
N VAL A 56 -5.07 21.75 -13.42
CA VAL A 56 -3.82 21.00 -13.63
C VAL A 56 -3.08 21.55 -14.87
N PRO A 57 -1.73 21.52 -14.86
CA PRO A 57 -0.94 21.95 -16.01
C PRO A 57 -1.37 21.24 -17.31
N PRO A 58 -1.17 21.88 -18.47
CA PRO A 58 -1.40 21.20 -19.74
C PRO A 58 -0.49 19.97 -19.86
N LEU A 59 -1.04 18.90 -20.43
CA LEU A 59 -0.28 17.68 -20.69
C LEU A 59 0.88 17.94 -21.67
N PRO A 60 2.02 17.24 -21.51
CA PRO A 60 3.10 17.25 -22.48
C PRO A 60 2.64 16.88 -23.91
N PRO A 61 3.40 17.28 -24.96
CA PRO A 61 3.04 17.04 -26.34
C PRO A 61 2.80 15.56 -26.71
N SER A 62 3.45 14.60 -26.08
CA SER A 62 3.29 13.17 -26.40
C SER A 62 2.59 12.36 -25.31
N ALA A 63 1.99 13.03 -24.32
CA ALA A 63 1.17 12.39 -23.32
C ALA A 63 -0.19 11.98 -23.91
N LEU A 64 -0.62 10.74 -23.65
CA LEU A 64 -1.89 10.22 -24.16
C LEU A 64 -3.09 10.98 -23.56
N GLY A 65 -3.05 11.23 -22.25
CA GLY A 65 -4.15 11.81 -21.50
C GLY A 65 -3.88 11.78 -19.99
N TRP A 66 -4.90 12.08 -19.18
CA TRP A 66 -4.88 11.89 -17.72
C TRP A 66 -5.49 10.55 -17.28
N ARG A 67 -6.15 9.85 -18.22
CA ARG A 67 -6.94 8.65 -17.95
C ARG A 67 -6.32 7.45 -18.65
N PHE A 68 -6.22 6.33 -17.95
CA PHE A 68 -5.59 5.12 -18.48
C PHE A 68 -6.37 3.90 -18.05
N ARG A 69 -6.47 2.91 -18.95
CA ARG A 69 -6.90 1.58 -18.56
C ARG A 69 -5.78 0.93 -17.76
N LYS A 70 -6.11 0.43 -16.58
CA LYS A 70 -5.20 -0.21 -15.64
C LYS A 70 -5.77 -1.53 -15.16
N VAL A 71 -4.91 -2.42 -14.66
CA VAL A 71 -5.32 -3.60 -13.89
C VAL A 71 -4.90 -3.36 -12.44
N ILE A 72 -5.87 -3.34 -11.52
CA ILE A 72 -5.61 -3.12 -10.09
C ILE A 72 -6.14 -4.28 -9.25
N TYR A 73 -5.59 -4.46 -8.05
CA TYR A 73 -6.13 -5.43 -7.10
C TYR A 73 -7.30 -4.83 -6.31
N ARG A 74 -8.44 -5.53 -6.28
CA ARG A 74 -9.60 -5.14 -5.47
C ARG A 74 -10.05 -6.29 -4.57
N ALA A 75 -10.51 -5.94 -3.37
CA ALA A 75 -11.06 -6.91 -2.43
C ALA A 75 -12.53 -7.23 -2.76
N TYR A 76 -12.92 -8.47 -2.52
CA TYR A 76 -14.29 -8.98 -2.62
C TYR A 76 -14.74 -9.55 -1.29
N THR A 77 -16.05 -9.68 -1.10
CA THR A 77 -16.63 -10.21 0.15
C THR A 77 -16.41 -11.70 0.32
N ASP A 78 -16.36 -12.45 -0.78
CA ASP A 78 -16.32 -13.92 -0.78
C ASP A 78 -15.83 -14.49 -2.13
N ALA A 79 -15.80 -15.83 -2.22
CA ALA A 79 -15.28 -16.58 -3.37
C ALA A 79 -16.15 -16.50 -4.63
N SER A 80 -17.33 -15.87 -4.58
CA SER A 80 -18.15 -15.63 -5.78
C SER A 80 -17.56 -14.54 -6.66
N PHE A 81 -16.75 -13.63 -6.09
CA PHE A 81 -16.22 -12.44 -6.76
C PHE A 81 -17.32 -11.58 -7.44
N THR A 82 -18.51 -11.54 -6.84
CA THR A 82 -19.64 -10.75 -7.35
C THR A 82 -19.76 -9.39 -6.69
N THR A 83 -19.41 -9.30 -5.41
CA THR A 83 -19.57 -8.08 -4.59
C THR A 83 -18.21 -7.59 -4.11
N LEU A 84 -17.87 -6.36 -4.49
CA LEU A 84 -16.67 -5.68 -3.99
C LEU A 84 -16.78 -5.47 -2.48
N ALA A 85 -15.69 -5.76 -1.76
CA ALA A 85 -15.60 -5.41 -0.35
C ALA A 85 -15.55 -3.88 -0.23
N SER A 86 -16.29 -3.33 0.74
CA SER A 86 -16.30 -1.89 0.99
C SER A 86 -14.93 -1.46 1.53
N ARG A 87 -14.29 -0.49 0.85
CA ARG A 87 -13.13 0.22 1.38
C ARG A 87 -13.64 1.26 2.39
N PRO A 88 -13.19 1.22 3.67
CA PRO A 88 -13.57 2.23 4.64
C PRO A 88 -13.25 3.64 4.14
N ALA A 89 -14.08 4.63 4.50
CA ALA A 89 -13.86 6.02 4.09
C ALA A 89 -12.49 6.56 4.56
N SER A 90 -11.99 6.07 5.71
CA SER A 90 -10.64 6.39 6.22
C SER A 90 -9.52 5.95 5.27
N ASP A 91 -9.78 4.94 4.44
CA ASP A 91 -8.78 4.31 3.56
C ASP A 91 -9.00 4.72 2.10
N ALA A 92 -9.94 5.64 1.81
CA ALA A 92 -10.26 6.09 0.46
C ALA A 92 -9.05 6.64 -0.32
N TYR A 93 -8.03 7.10 0.40
CA TYR A 93 -6.78 7.64 -0.15
C TYR A 93 -5.94 6.59 -0.90
N GLN A 94 -6.09 5.30 -0.57
CA GLN A 94 -5.26 4.18 -1.08
C GLN A 94 -5.38 3.92 -2.59
N GLY A 95 -6.03 4.78 -3.37
CA GLY A 95 -6.15 4.77 -4.83
C GLY A 95 -5.82 3.46 -5.56
N LEU A 96 -4.68 3.45 -6.26
CA LEU A 96 -4.16 2.29 -7.01
C LEU A 96 -3.70 1.12 -6.13
N LEU A 97 -3.40 1.39 -4.86
CA LEU A 97 -2.94 0.41 -3.91
C LEU A 97 -4.05 -0.61 -3.65
N GLY A 98 -3.71 -1.89 -3.82
CA GLY A 98 -4.58 -3.00 -3.51
C GLY A 98 -4.95 -3.08 -2.02
N PRO A 99 -5.92 -3.92 -1.65
CA PRO A 99 -6.31 -4.07 -0.25
C PRO A 99 -5.13 -4.47 0.65
N THR A 100 -4.96 -3.76 1.77
CA THR A 100 -3.93 -4.09 2.76
C THR A 100 -4.21 -5.46 3.40
N MET A 101 -3.31 -6.41 3.19
CA MET A 101 -3.31 -7.68 3.90
C MET A 101 -2.56 -7.51 5.22
N ARG A 102 -2.98 -8.23 6.25
CA ARG A 102 -2.33 -8.23 7.57
C ARG A 102 -1.97 -9.65 7.95
N ALA A 103 -0.87 -9.83 8.65
CA ALA A 103 -0.52 -11.11 9.25
C ALA A 103 0.34 -10.94 10.50
N VAL A 104 0.38 -11.96 11.33
CA VAL A 104 1.27 -12.05 12.49
C VAL A 104 2.30 -13.14 12.20
N VAL A 105 3.52 -12.97 12.72
CA VAL A 105 4.55 -14.02 12.63
C VAL A 105 4.04 -15.35 13.18
N GLY A 106 3.97 -16.36 12.32
CA GLY A 106 3.38 -17.67 12.57
C GLY A 106 2.11 -17.95 11.76
N ASP A 107 1.42 -16.91 11.30
CA ASP A 107 0.17 -17.04 10.55
C ASP A 107 0.41 -17.61 9.14
N THR A 108 -0.70 -17.98 8.51
CA THR A 108 -0.75 -18.31 7.09
C THR A 108 -1.67 -17.35 6.38
N ILE A 109 -1.17 -16.65 5.36
CA ILE A 109 -1.99 -15.81 4.47
C ILE A 109 -2.54 -16.71 3.37
N ALA A 110 -3.86 -16.72 3.18
CA ALA A 110 -4.54 -17.45 2.11
C ALA A 110 -5.33 -16.49 1.23
N VAL A 111 -4.87 -16.24 0.01
CA VAL A 111 -5.56 -15.37 -0.95
C VAL A 111 -6.27 -16.21 -1.99
N ARG A 112 -7.60 -16.16 -1.98
CA ARG A 112 -8.45 -16.65 -3.07
C ARG A 112 -8.45 -15.57 -4.14
N PHE A 113 -7.74 -15.85 -5.21
CA PHE A 113 -7.50 -14.92 -6.29
C PHE A 113 -8.38 -15.20 -7.50
N LYS A 114 -8.93 -14.14 -8.09
CA LYS A 114 -9.62 -14.16 -9.37
C LYS A 114 -8.90 -13.26 -10.38
N ASN A 115 -8.63 -13.75 -11.57
CA ASN A 115 -8.20 -12.89 -12.65
C ASN A 115 -9.40 -12.48 -13.51
N ASN A 116 -9.86 -11.24 -13.36
CA ASN A 116 -10.93 -10.64 -14.17
C ASN A 116 -10.37 -9.76 -15.31
N SER A 117 -9.05 -9.64 -15.43
CA SER A 117 -8.40 -8.85 -16.47
C SER A 117 -8.17 -9.65 -17.75
N ARG A 118 -7.86 -8.96 -18.86
CA ARG A 118 -7.45 -9.58 -20.12
C ARG A 118 -6.02 -10.15 -20.12
N LEU A 119 -5.22 -9.83 -19.11
CA LEU A 119 -3.82 -10.20 -19.02
C LEU A 119 -3.66 -11.41 -18.09
N PRO A 120 -2.71 -12.33 -18.33
CA PRO A 120 -2.26 -13.23 -17.27
C PRO A 120 -1.77 -12.41 -16.08
N ALA A 121 -2.27 -12.74 -14.88
CA ALA A 121 -1.99 -12.02 -13.64
C ALA A 121 -1.83 -13.01 -12.49
N GLY A 122 -1.09 -12.64 -11.45
CA GLY A 122 -0.94 -13.45 -10.24
C GLY A 122 -0.67 -12.57 -9.03
N ILE A 123 -0.33 -13.16 -7.89
CA ILE A 123 0.12 -12.42 -6.71
C ILE A 123 1.40 -13.08 -6.19
N ALA A 124 2.45 -12.27 -6.04
CA ALA A 124 3.65 -12.58 -5.27
C ALA A 124 3.80 -11.54 -4.16
N VAL A 125 4.34 -11.94 -3.02
CA VAL A 125 4.63 -11.04 -1.90
C VAL A 125 6.14 -10.98 -1.74
N ALA A 126 6.72 -9.78 -1.78
CA ALA A 126 8.14 -9.58 -1.50
C ALA A 126 8.47 -10.19 -0.13
N GLY A 127 9.55 -10.99 -0.04
CA GLY A 127 9.95 -11.63 1.21
C GLY A 127 9.17 -12.89 1.62
N LEU A 128 8.13 -13.31 0.89
CA LEU A 128 7.40 -14.55 1.17
C LEU A 128 7.23 -15.43 -0.08
N SER A 129 7.50 -16.73 0.09
CA SER A 129 7.29 -17.73 -0.96
C SER A 129 5.88 -18.32 -0.88
N ALA A 130 5.16 -18.29 -2.00
CA ALA A 130 3.82 -18.86 -2.11
C ALA A 130 3.85 -20.37 -2.40
N SER A 131 2.82 -21.09 -1.98
CA SER A 131 2.49 -22.44 -2.45
C SER A 131 0.98 -22.56 -2.72
N PRO A 132 0.55 -22.94 -3.94
CA PRO A 132 1.30 -22.94 -5.21
C PRO A 132 1.58 -21.52 -5.73
N SER A 133 2.66 -21.34 -6.51
CA SER A 133 3.05 -20.09 -7.17
C SER A 133 2.67 -20.06 -8.66
N GLY A 134 2.76 -18.87 -9.29
CA GLY A 134 2.62 -18.72 -10.74
C GLY A 134 1.50 -17.79 -11.20
N ALA A 135 1.40 -17.63 -12.51
CA ALA A 135 0.41 -16.80 -13.18
C ALA A 135 -0.95 -17.51 -13.29
N VAL A 136 -2.02 -16.72 -13.30
CA VAL A 136 -3.40 -17.18 -13.48
C VAL A 136 -3.93 -16.62 -14.79
N ALA A 137 -4.45 -17.49 -15.64
CA ALA A 137 -5.02 -17.10 -16.92
C ALA A 137 -6.24 -16.18 -16.75
N PRO A 138 -6.55 -15.31 -17.73
CA PRO A 138 -7.79 -14.54 -17.75
C PRO A 138 -9.02 -15.40 -17.48
N GLY A 139 -9.89 -14.95 -16.57
CA GLY A 139 -11.12 -15.65 -16.18
C GLY A 139 -10.92 -16.84 -15.25
N ALA A 140 -9.70 -17.23 -14.89
CA ALA A 140 -9.43 -18.33 -13.97
C ALA A 140 -9.30 -17.87 -12.51
N ASN A 141 -9.35 -18.83 -11.59
CA ASN A 141 -9.20 -18.64 -10.16
C ASN A 141 -7.99 -19.42 -9.66
N HIS A 142 -7.38 -18.95 -8.57
CA HIS A 142 -6.28 -19.65 -7.89
C HIS A 142 -6.32 -19.36 -6.40
N THR A 143 -5.73 -20.21 -5.57
CA THR A 143 -5.53 -19.90 -4.14
C THR A 143 -4.04 -19.90 -3.84
N TYR A 144 -3.52 -18.75 -3.46
CA TYR A 144 -2.15 -18.59 -2.99
C TYR A 144 -2.09 -18.73 -1.48
N THR A 145 -1.08 -19.45 -0.98
CA THR A 145 -0.84 -19.59 0.46
C THR A 145 0.60 -19.21 0.78
N TRP A 146 0.80 -18.33 1.77
CA TRP A 146 2.11 -17.96 2.31
C TRP A 146 2.17 -18.24 3.80
N HIS A 147 3.20 -18.96 4.23
CA HIS A 147 3.51 -19.10 5.66
C HIS A 147 4.38 -17.93 6.11
N VAL A 148 3.91 -17.20 7.13
CA VAL A 148 4.60 -16.02 7.65
C VAL A 148 5.62 -16.46 8.69
N THR A 149 6.85 -16.73 8.24
CA THR A 149 7.96 -17.12 9.09
C THR A 149 8.50 -15.93 9.89
N ALA A 150 9.35 -16.21 10.89
CA ALA A 150 10.00 -15.15 11.67
C ALA A 150 10.87 -14.22 10.80
N SER A 151 11.46 -14.73 9.72
CA SER A 151 12.27 -13.93 8.78
C SER A 151 11.44 -12.98 7.91
N ALA A 152 10.12 -13.19 7.82
CA ALA A 152 9.21 -12.30 7.13
C ALA A 152 8.60 -11.25 8.09
N GLY A 153 8.92 -11.31 9.38
CA GLY A 153 8.47 -10.35 10.37
C GLY A 153 9.52 -9.31 10.74
N PRO A 154 9.19 -8.44 11.70
CA PRO A 154 10.11 -7.39 12.16
C PRO A 154 11.38 -7.97 12.79
N GLY A 155 12.53 -7.45 12.37
CA GLY A 155 13.85 -7.72 12.93
C GLY A 155 14.05 -7.11 14.31
N ALA A 156 15.29 -7.16 14.82
CA ALA A 156 15.61 -6.71 16.18
C ALA A 156 15.54 -5.19 16.35
N MET A 157 15.86 -4.44 15.29
CA MET A 157 15.85 -2.96 15.28
C MET A 157 14.55 -2.38 14.73
N ASP A 158 13.66 -3.22 14.21
CA ASP A 158 12.38 -2.79 13.67
C ASP A 158 11.35 -2.60 14.79
N GLY A 159 10.33 -1.78 14.51
CA GLY A 159 9.13 -1.64 15.34
C GLY A 159 8.33 -2.94 15.47
N THR A 160 7.08 -2.86 15.93
CA THR A 160 6.21 -4.05 16.09
C THR A 160 5.68 -4.62 14.78
N SER A 161 5.85 -3.93 13.66
CA SER A 161 5.40 -4.35 12.34
C SER A 161 6.34 -3.87 11.24
N VAL A 162 6.39 -4.63 10.14
CA VAL A 162 7.04 -4.29 8.87
C VAL A 162 6.03 -4.48 7.75
N ALA A 163 6.32 -3.91 6.58
CA ALA A 163 5.49 -4.07 5.41
C ALA A 163 6.25 -4.74 4.26
N TRP A 164 5.52 -5.48 3.45
CA TRP A 164 5.95 -6.09 2.20
C TRP A 164 5.04 -5.63 1.07
N ARG A 165 5.62 -5.43 -0.12
CA ARG A 165 4.83 -5.19 -1.33
C ARG A 165 4.35 -6.52 -1.88
N TYR A 166 3.09 -6.61 -2.26
CA TYR A 166 2.63 -7.67 -3.14
C TYR A 166 2.33 -7.10 -4.53
N HIS A 167 2.65 -7.88 -5.55
CA HIS A 167 2.61 -7.46 -6.95
C HIS A 167 2.35 -8.65 -7.87
N CYS A 168 2.12 -8.38 -9.15
CA CYS A 168 2.01 -9.43 -10.15
C CYS A 168 3.41 -9.84 -10.63
N PRO A 169 3.76 -11.14 -10.62
CA PRO A 169 5.10 -11.61 -10.98
C PRO A 169 5.22 -12.08 -12.44
N VAL A 170 4.33 -11.63 -13.34
CA VAL A 170 4.25 -12.17 -14.72
C VAL A 170 5.24 -11.46 -15.63
N ASP A 171 5.29 -10.13 -15.53
CA ASP A 171 6.23 -9.25 -16.20
C ASP A 171 6.61 -8.16 -15.20
N GLU A 172 7.59 -8.46 -14.34
CA GLU A 172 7.97 -7.63 -13.19
C GLU A 172 8.38 -6.20 -13.58
N ASN A 173 8.78 -5.97 -14.84
CA ASN A 173 9.12 -4.63 -15.34
C ASN A 173 7.88 -3.79 -15.69
N ARG A 174 6.75 -4.42 -16.00
CA ARG A 174 5.57 -3.75 -16.59
C ARG A 174 4.31 -3.88 -15.75
N ASP A 175 4.22 -4.90 -14.91
CA ASP A 175 3.03 -5.22 -14.12
C ASP A 175 2.70 -4.12 -13.10
N GLU A 176 3.71 -3.51 -12.47
CA GLU A 176 3.53 -2.41 -11.52
C GLU A 176 3.03 -1.15 -12.22
N ASN A 177 3.64 -0.76 -13.35
CA ASN A 177 3.15 0.32 -14.22
C ASN A 177 1.71 0.07 -14.70
N THR A 178 1.31 -1.20 -14.86
CA THR A 178 -0.06 -1.58 -15.22
C THR A 178 -1.05 -1.37 -14.06
N GLY A 179 -0.57 -1.30 -12.81
CA GLY A 179 -1.35 -0.97 -11.60
C GLY A 179 -1.45 -2.10 -10.56
N MET A 180 -0.78 -3.25 -10.76
CA MET A 180 -0.94 -4.42 -9.89
C MET A 180 0.01 -4.38 -8.69
N ILE A 181 -0.31 -3.53 -7.71
CA ILE A 181 0.51 -3.29 -6.51
C ILE A 181 -0.38 -3.33 -5.26
N GLY A 182 0.12 -3.83 -4.14
CA GLY A 182 -0.49 -3.64 -2.82
C GLY A 182 0.47 -3.95 -1.67
N THR A 183 -0.04 -3.93 -0.44
CA THR A 183 0.78 -4.06 0.78
C THR A 183 0.31 -5.19 1.68
N VAL A 184 1.27 -5.91 2.24
CA VAL A 184 1.09 -6.84 3.36
C VAL A 184 1.80 -6.25 4.57
N ILE A 185 1.11 -6.10 5.69
CA ILE A 185 1.71 -5.71 6.96
C ILE A 185 1.88 -6.95 7.82
N VAL A 186 3.12 -7.21 8.25
CA VAL A 186 3.46 -8.33 9.13
C VAL A 186 3.83 -7.81 10.51
N THR A 187 3.04 -8.20 11.49
CA THR A 187 3.19 -7.84 12.90
C THR A 187 3.97 -8.91 13.65
N ARG A 188 4.84 -8.49 14.58
CA ARG A 188 5.57 -9.37 15.48
C ARG A 188 4.61 -10.22 16.33
N ARG A 189 4.96 -11.48 16.53
CA ARG A 189 4.20 -12.38 17.41
C ARG A 189 4.07 -11.77 18.81
N GLY A 190 2.85 -11.74 19.33
CA GLY A 190 2.54 -11.17 20.66
C GLY A 190 2.38 -9.65 20.68
N SER A 191 2.59 -8.96 19.55
CA SER A 191 2.43 -7.49 19.43
C SER A 191 1.26 -7.10 18.52
N ALA A 192 0.29 -8.00 18.34
CA ALA A 192 -0.84 -7.80 17.44
C ALA A 192 -2.17 -7.68 18.18
N LYS A 193 -3.06 -6.86 17.64
CA LYS A 193 -4.50 -6.88 17.92
C LYS A 193 -5.14 -8.11 17.27
N ALA A 194 -6.39 -8.40 17.59
CA ALA A 194 -7.12 -9.57 17.08
C ALA A 194 -7.19 -9.61 15.54
N ASP A 195 -7.29 -8.45 14.88
CA ASP A 195 -7.33 -8.33 13.42
C ASP A 195 -5.95 -8.47 12.74
N GLY A 196 -4.88 -8.62 13.53
CA GLY A 196 -3.49 -8.74 13.06
C GLY A 196 -2.73 -7.42 12.94
N SER A 197 -3.37 -6.27 13.16
CA SER A 197 -2.69 -4.97 13.21
C SER A 197 -1.79 -4.84 14.45
N PRO A 198 -0.72 -4.05 14.42
CA PRO A 198 0.16 -3.81 15.57
C PRO A 198 -0.58 -3.15 16.75
N SER A 199 -0.33 -3.61 17.97
CA SER A 199 -1.04 -3.16 19.19
C SER A 199 -0.53 -1.83 19.77
N ASP A 200 0.67 -1.41 19.40
CA ASP A 200 1.30 -0.14 19.76
C ASP A 200 0.90 1.04 18.84
N VAL A 201 0.07 0.79 17.84
CA VAL A 201 -0.37 1.78 16.85
C VAL A 201 -1.88 1.89 16.86
N ASP A 202 -2.41 3.11 16.74
CA ASP A 202 -3.84 3.38 16.65
C ASP A 202 -4.30 3.44 15.17
N ARG A 203 -3.47 4.02 14.29
CA ARG A 203 -3.72 4.14 12.84
C ARG A 203 -2.55 3.67 11.97
N GLU A 204 -2.84 2.82 11.01
CA GLU A 204 -1.89 2.41 9.97
C GLU A 204 -2.17 3.15 8.67
N VAL A 205 -1.12 3.65 8.02
CA VAL A 205 -1.20 4.43 6.78
C VAL A 205 -0.19 3.91 5.75
N PRO A 206 -0.48 2.81 5.03
CA PRO A 206 0.30 2.44 3.85
C PRO A 206 0.07 3.44 2.72
N VAL A 207 1.14 3.95 2.11
CA VAL A 207 1.13 4.92 1.01
C VAL A 207 2.16 4.55 -0.04
N LEU A 208 1.78 4.62 -1.31
CA LEU A 208 2.62 4.34 -2.46
C LEU A 208 3.20 5.64 -3.03
N PHE A 209 4.52 5.73 -3.07
CA PHE A 209 5.25 6.75 -3.83
C PHE A 209 5.81 6.10 -5.08
N THR A 210 5.37 6.57 -6.25
CA THR A 210 5.71 5.90 -7.51
C THR A 210 5.68 6.85 -8.72
N GLU A 211 6.64 6.66 -9.62
CA GLU A 211 6.56 7.00 -11.04
C GLU A 211 5.77 5.91 -11.78
N MET A 212 4.50 6.17 -12.06
CA MET A 212 3.74 5.30 -12.96
C MET A 212 3.98 5.69 -14.42
N ASN A 213 4.81 4.93 -15.13
CA ASN A 213 5.09 5.12 -16.54
C ASN A 213 4.13 4.33 -17.43
N GLU A 214 3.13 5.01 -17.98
CA GLU A 214 2.07 4.39 -18.79
C GLU A 214 2.56 3.88 -20.16
N SER A 215 3.72 4.35 -20.63
CA SER A 215 4.36 3.76 -21.82
C SER A 215 4.87 2.33 -21.57
N GLN A 216 5.19 2.03 -20.32
CA GLN A 216 5.70 0.72 -19.88
C GLN A 216 4.58 -0.22 -19.43
N SER A 217 3.34 0.28 -19.27
CA SER A 217 2.16 -0.54 -18.97
C SER A 217 1.96 -1.66 -19.99
N ARG A 218 1.51 -2.83 -19.54
CA ARG A 218 1.08 -3.94 -20.42
C ARG A 218 -0.19 -3.62 -21.21
N LEU A 219 -0.88 -2.54 -20.83
CA LEU A 219 -2.07 -2.03 -21.51
C LEU A 219 -1.78 -0.84 -22.44
N VAL A 220 -0.50 -0.47 -22.65
CA VAL A 220 -0.12 0.68 -23.49
C VAL A 220 -0.77 0.65 -24.88
N ASP A 221 -0.80 -0.50 -25.56
CA ASP A 221 -1.42 -0.62 -26.89
C ASP A 221 -2.93 -0.41 -26.85
N ALA A 222 -3.58 -0.93 -25.80
CA ALA A 222 -5.01 -0.73 -25.59
C ALA A 222 -5.34 0.74 -25.28
N ASN A 223 -4.47 1.43 -24.53
CA ASN A 223 -4.60 2.85 -24.23
C ASN A 223 -4.34 3.73 -25.46
N ILE A 224 -3.36 3.39 -26.30
CA ILE A 224 -3.10 4.06 -27.58
C ILE A 224 -4.30 3.93 -28.52
N ALA A 225 -4.94 2.77 -28.57
CA ALA A 225 -6.07 2.50 -29.46
C ALA A 225 -7.39 3.12 -28.99
N ASP A 226 -7.52 3.52 -27.73
CA ASP A 226 -8.77 4.03 -27.15
C ASP A 226 -8.88 5.55 -27.33
N PRO A 227 -9.79 6.07 -28.19
CA PRO A 227 -9.89 7.50 -28.46
C PRO A 227 -10.40 8.31 -27.26
N ALA A 228 -11.00 7.68 -26.25
CA ALA A 228 -11.38 8.37 -25.01
C ALA A 228 -10.17 8.62 -24.09
N ILE A 229 -9.12 7.82 -24.23
CA ILE A 229 -7.85 7.96 -23.52
C ILE A 229 -6.85 8.77 -24.33
N ASN A 230 -6.76 8.50 -25.64
CA ASN A 230 -5.83 9.10 -26.59
C ASN A 230 -6.56 9.90 -27.69
N PRO A 231 -7.18 11.04 -27.35
CA PRO A 231 -7.92 11.86 -28.32
C PRO A 231 -7.01 12.52 -29.37
N ARG A 232 -5.69 12.51 -29.16
CA ARG A 232 -4.69 13.07 -30.07
C ARG A 232 -4.11 12.05 -31.04
N HIS A 233 -4.57 10.81 -30.98
CA HIS A 233 -4.13 9.70 -31.85
C HIS A 233 -2.60 9.53 -31.88
N LEU A 234 -1.96 9.71 -30.72
CA LEU A 234 -0.53 9.49 -30.53
C LEU A 234 -0.22 8.00 -30.54
N GLY A 235 1.04 7.63 -30.75
CA GLY A 235 1.48 6.24 -30.65
C GLY A 235 2.93 6.15 -30.20
N HIS A 236 3.47 4.94 -30.13
CA HIS A 236 4.82 4.64 -29.63
C HIS A 236 5.96 5.46 -30.22
N ARG A 237 5.79 5.98 -31.44
CA ARG A 237 6.81 6.77 -32.15
C ARG A 237 6.69 8.28 -31.91
N ALA A 238 5.76 8.72 -31.09
CA ALA A 238 5.66 10.12 -30.71
C ALA A 238 6.97 10.55 -29.99
N PRO A 239 7.50 11.76 -30.24
CA PRO A 239 8.73 12.22 -29.59
C PRO A 239 8.57 12.22 -28.06
N ASN A 240 9.56 11.75 -27.30
CA ASN A 240 9.50 11.70 -25.82
C ASN A 240 8.31 10.91 -25.25
N PHE A 241 7.74 9.96 -25.98
CA PHE A 241 6.56 9.20 -25.55
C PHE A 241 6.73 8.52 -24.17
N VAL A 242 7.94 8.06 -23.85
CA VAL A 242 8.23 7.40 -22.57
C VAL A 242 8.12 8.38 -21.40
N ASP A 243 8.81 9.53 -21.50
CA ASP A 243 8.88 10.51 -20.43
C ASP A 243 7.57 11.29 -20.28
N ASP A 244 6.92 11.62 -21.40
CA ASP A 244 5.66 12.37 -21.43
C ASP A 244 4.47 11.55 -20.85
N ASN A 245 4.63 10.24 -20.67
CA ASN A 245 3.61 9.36 -20.06
C ASN A 245 4.04 8.82 -18.69
N ALA A 246 5.03 9.44 -18.04
CA ALA A 246 5.42 9.19 -16.66
C ALA A 246 4.63 10.07 -15.68
N PHE A 247 3.93 9.45 -14.73
CA PHE A 247 3.14 10.12 -13.71
C PHE A 247 3.75 9.93 -12.34
N PHE A 248 4.33 10.99 -11.78
CA PHE A 248 4.76 11.01 -10.40
C PHE A 248 3.55 11.22 -9.49
N ALA A 249 3.18 10.19 -8.72
CA ALA A 249 1.91 10.14 -8.00
C ALA A 249 2.03 9.51 -6.61
N ILE A 250 1.17 9.97 -5.68
CA ILE A 250 0.98 9.35 -4.37
C ILE A 250 -0.32 8.55 -4.43
N ASP A 251 -0.25 7.23 -4.23
CA ASP A 251 -1.37 6.29 -4.40
C ASP A 251 -2.07 6.36 -5.78
N GLY A 252 -1.35 6.86 -6.79
CA GLY A 252 -1.87 7.07 -8.14
C GLY A 252 -2.58 8.42 -8.35
N TYR A 253 -2.52 9.33 -7.40
CA TYR A 253 -3.04 10.69 -7.52
C TYR A 253 -1.92 11.73 -7.63
N SER A 254 -2.18 12.77 -8.42
CA SER A 254 -1.30 13.93 -8.58
C SER A 254 -2.04 15.24 -8.29
N TYR A 255 -1.30 16.33 -8.09
CA TYR A 255 -1.80 17.70 -7.91
C TYR A 255 -2.84 17.85 -6.78
N GLY A 256 -2.59 17.20 -5.64
CA GLY A 256 -3.43 17.33 -4.45
C GLY A 256 -4.77 16.62 -4.51
N THR A 257 -5.02 15.81 -5.55
CA THR A 257 -6.31 15.14 -5.81
C THR A 257 -6.53 13.87 -4.98
N MET A 258 -5.51 13.38 -4.29
CA MET A 258 -5.62 12.26 -3.36
C MET A 258 -6.62 12.60 -2.25
N PRO A 259 -7.60 11.73 -1.95
CA PRO A 259 -8.41 11.86 -0.74
C PRO A 259 -7.51 11.99 0.48
N MET A 260 -7.79 12.94 1.37
CA MET A 260 -6.89 13.20 2.49
C MET A 260 -6.89 12.04 3.48
N VAL A 261 -5.69 11.59 3.85
CA VAL A 261 -5.50 10.82 5.08
C VAL A 261 -5.94 11.70 6.25
N THR A 262 -6.81 11.19 7.12
CA THR A 262 -7.22 11.91 8.34
C THR A 262 -6.74 11.14 9.56
N VAL A 263 -6.00 11.83 10.43
CA VAL A 263 -5.48 11.35 11.72
C VAL A 263 -5.90 12.30 12.83
N ARG A 264 -5.81 11.86 14.08
CA ARG A 264 -6.16 12.68 15.25
C ARG A 264 -4.92 13.14 16.01
N GLU A 265 -5.01 14.30 16.64
CA GLU A 265 -4.01 14.77 17.60
C GLU A 265 -3.80 13.70 18.68
N GLY A 266 -2.54 13.38 18.96
CA GLY A 266 -2.13 12.34 19.91
C GLY A 266 -2.30 10.89 19.43
N GLU A 267 -2.84 10.64 18.24
CA GLU A 267 -3.02 9.29 17.69
C GLU A 267 -1.67 8.68 17.29
N ARG A 268 -1.36 7.47 17.78
CA ARG A 268 -0.14 6.76 17.35
C ARG A 268 -0.35 6.26 15.92
N THR A 269 0.28 6.94 14.97
CA THR A 269 0.14 6.68 13.54
C THR A 269 1.41 6.07 12.98
N ARG A 270 1.31 4.91 12.32
CA ARG A 270 2.43 4.29 11.61
C ARG A 270 2.23 4.40 10.10
N TRP A 271 3.16 5.09 9.46
CA TRP A 271 3.25 5.23 8.02
C TRP A 271 4.11 4.10 7.45
N TYR A 272 3.60 3.44 6.41
CA TYR A 272 4.37 2.49 5.60
C TYR A 272 4.52 3.12 4.23
N VAL A 273 5.71 3.61 3.90
CA VAL A 273 6.00 4.19 2.59
C VAL A 273 6.47 3.06 1.68
N ILE A 274 5.70 2.78 0.63
CA ILE A 274 6.00 1.75 -0.36
C ILE A 274 6.49 2.43 -1.64
N VAL A 275 7.58 1.94 -2.18
CA VAL A 275 8.12 2.37 -3.48
C VAL A 275 8.09 1.20 -4.46
N THR A 276 7.82 1.50 -5.73
CA THR A 276 7.80 0.54 -6.83
C THR A 276 9.19 0.27 -7.40
N ARG A 277 9.25 -0.63 -8.39
CA ARG A 277 10.46 -0.99 -9.15
C ARG A 277 10.60 -0.23 -10.48
N SER A 278 9.75 0.73 -10.78
CA SER A 278 9.73 1.43 -12.05
C SER A 278 10.80 2.53 -12.13
N GLY A 279 11.33 2.75 -13.33
CA GLY A 279 12.06 3.98 -13.71
C GLY A 279 12.97 4.61 -12.64
N PHE A 280 12.82 5.92 -12.44
CA PHE A 280 13.50 6.70 -11.42
C PHE A 280 12.57 6.87 -10.20
N ASP A 281 12.45 5.81 -9.41
CA ASP A 281 11.59 5.75 -8.21
C ASP A 281 12.33 6.13 -6.90
N ALA A 282 13.32 7.02 -6.95
CA ALA A 282 13.83 7.60 -5.70
C ALA A 282 12.83 8.66 -5.20
N HIS A 283 12.49 8.67 -3.90
CA HIS A 283 11.60 9.67 -3.34
C HIS A 283 12.10 10.21 -2.01
N VAL A 284 11.61 11.39 -1.65
CA VAL A 284 11.82 11.98 -0.33
C VAL A 284 10.47 12.44 0.21
N PRO A 285 9.63 11.54 0.77
CA PRO A 285 8.37 11.92 1.37
C PRO A 285 8.59 12.95 2.49
N HIS A 286 7.78 13.98 2.51
CA HIS A 286 7.85 15.07 3.50
C HIS A 286 6.45 15.40 4.02
N TRP A 287 6.31 15.42 5.34
CA TRP A 287 5.06 15.75 6.04
C TRP A 287 5.18 17.16 6.63
N HIS A 288 4.46 18.11 6.06
CA HIS A 288 4.45 19.46 6.63
C HIS A 288 3.76 19.47 8.00
N GLY A 289 4.22 20.38 8.87
CA GLY A 289 3.58 20.66 10.15
C GLY A 289 3.76 19.59 11.23
N GLU A 290 4.31 18.43 10.90
CA GLU A 290 4.46 17.28 11.80
C GLU A 290 5.88 16.71 11.74
N THR A 291 6.30 15.97 12.77
CA THR A 291 7.53 15.18 12.74
C THR A 291 7.25 13.72 13.04
N LEU A 292 8.15 12.85 12.59
CA LEU A 292 8.07 11.40 12.74
C LEU A 292 9.40 10.83 13.24
N LEU A 293 9.37 9.59 13.70
CA LEU A 293 10.54 8.77 13.99
C LEU A 293 10.73 7.76 12.86
N GLN A 294 11.84 7.86 12.14
CA GLN A 294 12.28 6.88 11.16
C GLN A 294 13.56 6.23 11.71
N ASN A 295 13.54 4.91 11.92
CA ASN A 295 14.66 4.17 12.53
C ASN A 295 15.17 4.80 13.85
N GLY A 296 14.26 5.33 14.66
CA GLY A 296 14.57 6.01 15.93
C GLY A 296 15.09 7.44 15.81
N MET A 297 15.29 7.96 14.59
CA MET A 297 15.69 9.34 14.35
C MET A 297 14.47 10.23 14.10
N ARG A 298 14.42 11.39 14.75
CA ARG A 298 13.37 12.38 14.50
C ARG A 298 13.65 13.13 13.20
N THR A 299 12.67 13.16 12.32
CA THR A 299 12.72 13.85 11.03
C THR A 299 11.33 14.29 10.59
N ASP A 300 11.23 15.09 9.54
CA ASP A 300 10.00 15.43 8.82
C ASP A 300 10.02 14.89 7.38
N ALA A 301 11.20 14.51 6.89
CA ALA A 301 11.41 13.89 5.59
C ALA A 301 12.55 12.87 5.62
N PHE A 302 12.51 11.88 4.75
CA PHE A 302 13.61 10.93 4.59
C PHE A 302 13.64 10.37 3.17
N GLN A 303 14.80 9.91 2.72
CA GLN A 303 14.93 9.31 1.40
C GLN A 303 14.47 7.85 1.42
N VAL A 304 13.76 7.46 0.38
CA VAL A 304 13.43 6.06 0.04
C VAL A 304 13.86 5.78 -1.40
N GLN A 305 14.39 4.59 -1.64
CA GLN A 305 14.89 4.16 -2.94
C GLN A 305 13.91 3.24 -3.67
N VAL A 306 14.23 2.95 -4.94
CA VAL A 306 13.55 1.96 -5.76
C VAL A 306 13.46 0.63 -5.00
N ASP A 307 12.27 0.03 -5.01
CA ASP A 307 11.96 -1.22 -4.32
C ASP A 307 12.06 -1.19 -2.79
N GLU A 308 12.25 -0.01 -2.18
CA GLU A 308 12.32 0.14 -0.72
C GLU A 308 10.92 0.23 -0.10
N ILE A 309 10.82 -0.25 1.13
CA ILE A 309 9.70 0.02 2.02
C ILE A 309 10.26 0.60 3.31
N ALA A 310 9.77 1.76 3.71
CA ALA A 310 10.16 2.40 4.94
C ALA A 310 9.00 2.49 5.92
N VAL A 311 9.32 2.39 7.21
CA VAL A 311 8.36 2.50 8.31
C VAL A 311 8.70 3.74 9.14
N ALA A 312 7.69 4.53 9.45
CA ALA A 312 7.85 5.72 10.27
C ALA A 312 6.67 5.89 11.24
N ASP A 313 6.99 6.27 12.47
CA ASP A 313 5.99 6.50 13.52
C ASP A 313 5.79 7.99 13.78
N MET A 314 4.53 8.42 13.81
CA MET A 314 4.09 9.78 14.03
C MET A 314 3.09 9.80 15.18
N VAL A 315 3.19 10.83 16.03
CA VAL A 315 2.14 11.20 16.99
C VAL A 315 1.79 12.64 16.65
N PRO A 316 0.71 12.88 15.89
CA PRO A 316 0.38 14.21 15.41
C PRO A 316 0.13 15.18 16.58
N ASP A 317 0.73 16.37 16.54
CA ASP A 317 0.59 17.38 17.60
C ASP A 317 0.17 18.76 17.09
N ASN A 318 -0.12 18.88 15.79
CA ASN A 318 -0.40 20.15 15.15
C ASN A 318 -1.66 20.05 14.27
N PRO A 319 -2.88 20.25 14.84
CA PRO A 319 -4.13 20.19 14.09
C PRO A 319 -4.16 21.13 12.88
N GLY A 320 -4.55 20.60 11.72
CA GLY A 320 -4.53 21.35 10.46
C GLY A 320 -4.72 20.49 9.23
N ILE A 321 -4.69 21.13 8.06
CA ILE A 321 -4.51 20.45 6.77
C ILE A 321 -3.11 20.78 6.30
N TRP A 322 -2.31 19.75 6.10
CA TRP A 322 -0.89 19.87 5.80
C TRP A 322 -0.56 19.27 4.44
N LEU A 323 0.47 19.82 3.80
CA LEU A 323 1.01 19.30 2.55
C LEU A 323 1.78 18.00 2.82
N PHE A 324 1.58 17.01 1.95
CA PHE A 324 2.31 15.75 1.94
C PHE A 324 2.84 15.50 0.53
N HIS A 325 4.15 15.53 0.35
CA HIS A 325 4.72 15.56 -1.01
C HIS A 325 6.08 14.89 -1.09
N CYS A 326 6.56 14.69 -2.32
CA CYS A 326 7.96 14.34 -2.56
C CYS A 326 8.83 15.60 -2.60
N HIS A 327 9.98 15.59 -1.91
CA HIS A 327 10.90 16.73 -1.85
C HIS A 327 11.82 16.83 -3.07
N ILE A 328 11.86 15.81 -3.94
CA ILE A 328 12.58 15.88 -5.21
C ILE A 328 11.85 16.86 -6.14
N HIS A 329 12.54 17.93 -6.51
CA HIS A 329 11.95 19.07 -7.22
C HIS A 329 11.18 18.67 -8.49
N GLY A 330 11.75 17.79 -9.32
CA GLY A 330 11.08 17.31 -10.54
C GLY A 330 9.78 16.56 -10.26
N HIS A 331 9.75 15.75 -9.19
CA HIS A 331 8.58 14.94 -8.83
C HIS A 331 7.47 15.85 -8.30
N LEU A 332 7.83 16.82 -7.43
CA LEU A 332 6.90 17.84 -6.95
C LEU A 332 6.32 18.66 -8.11
N ALA A 333 7.19 19.18 -8.99
CA ALA A 333 6.76 19.98 -10.15
C ALA A 333 5.85 19.20 -11.12
N ALA A 334 6.00 17.87 -11.19
CA ALA A 334 5.13 16.99 -11.96
C ALA A 334 3.84 16.58 -11.23
N GLY A 335 3.62 17.08 -10.01
CA GLY A 335 2.38 16.90 -9.24
C GLY A 335 2.40 15.81 -8.18
N MET A 336 3.57 15.31 -7.75
CA MET A 336 3.67 14.32 -6.66
C MET A 336 3.47 14.99 -5.28
N GLU A 337 2.24 15.39 -5.05
CA GLU A 337 1.80 16.12 -3.87
C GLU A 337 0.34 15.79 -3.54
N ALA A 338 0.08 15.74 -2.25
CA ALA A 338 -1.19 15.42 -1.63
C ALA A 338 -1.34 16.25 -0.35
N ARG A 339 -2.42 16.02 0.38
CA ARG A 339 -2.65 16.61 1.70
C ARG A 339 -3.05 15.55 2.70
N PHE A 340 -2.77 15.79 3.96
CA PHE A 340 -3.33 15.04 5.08
C PHE A 340 -3.93 16.01 6.09
N LYS A 341 -4.84 15.50 6.93
CA LYS A 341 -5.59 16.28 7.90
C LYS A 341 -5.35 15.72 9.30
N VAL A 342 -4.95 16.59 10.21
CA VAL A 342 -4.89 16.33 11.65
C VAL A 342 -6.10 17.01 12.28
N VAL A 343 -6.98 16.22 12.89
CA VAL A 343 -8.14 16.75 13.64
C VAL A 343 -7.82 16.79 15.14
N PRO A 344 -8.40 17.74 15.90
CA PRO A 344 -8.29 17.77 17.36
C PRO A 344 -8.88 16.53 18.04
#